data_AF-A0A0J5GLR6-F1
#
_entry.id   AF-A0A0J5GLR6-F1
#
_cell.length_a   1.000
_cell.length_b   1.000
_cell.length_c   1.000
_cell.angle_alpha   90.00
_cell.angle_beta   90.00
_cell.angle_gamma   90.00
#
_symmetry.space_group_name_H-M   'P 1'
#
loop_
_entity.id
_entity.type
_entity.pdbx_description
1 polymer ?
#
loop_
_entity_poly.entity_id
_entity_poly.type
_entity_poly.pdbx_seq_one_letter_code
_entity_poly.pdbx_strand_id
1 'polypeptide(L)'
;MKKFLLALGLVVTLAACGGGDEAAPPVDEESPAVDEAPESEEGATDEDATAGDYDAESARATYEQSCIACHGGDLEGASGPALEGAGLSAADIEDIIHNGQGSMPAQNLE
;
A
#
# COMPACT_ATOMS: atom_id res chain seq x y z
N MET A 1 62.84 15.72 9.79
CA MET A 1 62.36 16.23 8.49
C MET A 1 60.90 15.87 8.34
N LYS A 2 60.19 16.77 7.65
CA LYS A 2 58.75 16.87 7.36
C LYS A 2 57.92 15.59 7.52
N LYS A 3 56.97 15.52 8.46
CA LYS A 3 55.53 15.87 8.33
C LYS A 3 54.93 15.52 6.97
N PHE A 4 53.89 14.67 6.94
CA PHE A 4 52.56 15.01 6.42
C PHE A 4 51.53 13.95 6.86
N LEU A 5 50.62 14.38 7.73
CA LEU A 5 49.27 13.83 7.93
C LEU A 5 48.45 14.06 6.66
N LEU A 6 47.58 13.11 6.32
CA LEU A 6 46.39 13.40 5.51
C LEU A 6 45.24 12.47 5.92
N ALA A 7 44.36 13.04 6.77
CA ALA A 7 43.01 12.58 6.99
C ALA A 7 42.12 13.13 5.86
N LEU A 8 41.23 12.30 5.31
CA LEU A 8 40.17 12.76 4.41
C LEU A 8 38.83 12.26 4.98
N GLY A 9 38.20 13.13 5.76
CA GLY A 9 36.76 13.07 6.02
C GLY A 9 36.01 13.71 4.86
N LEU A 10 34.85 13.15 4.51
CA LEU A 10 33.93 13.70 3.52
C LEU A 10 32.48 13.63 4.03
N VAL A 11 32.24 14.29 5.17
CA VAL A 11 30.86 14.61 5.58
C VAL A 11 30.27 15.53 4.52
N VAL A 12 29.37 14.99 3.70
CA VAL A 12 28.56 15.75 2.74
C VAL A 12 27.21 16.02 3.41
N THR A 13 27.14 17.17 4.08
CA THR A 13 25.88 17.78 4.49
C THR A 13 25.29 18.54 3.30
N LEU A 14 24.26 17.99 2.66
CA LEU A 14 23.40 18.76 1.75
C LEU A 14 22.43 19.61 2.58
N ALA A 15 22.89 20.81 2.94
CA ALA A 15 22.05 21.91 3.38
C ALA A 15 21.95 22.92 2.24
N ALA A 16 20.90 22.83 1.43
CA ALA A 16 20.52 23.85 0.45
C ALA A 16 19.06 23.68 -0.01
N CYS A 17 18.12 24.23 0.75
CA CYS A 17 16.98 24.98 0.21
C CYS A 17 16.55 25.97 1.29
N GLY A 18 16.63 27.26 0.97
CA GLY A 18 16.42 28.35 1.92
C GLY A 18 14.97 28.85 2.00
N GLY A 19 14.76 29.73 2.97
CA GLY A 19 13.63 30.68 3.03
C GLY A 19 12.87 30.62 4.36
N GLY A 20 13.25 31.47 5.33
CA GLY A 20 12.62 31.56 6.65
C GLY A 20 11.35 32.42 6.72
N ASP A 21 10.61 32.34 7.83
CA ASP A 21 10.51 33.40 8.87
C ASP A 21 9.36 33.11 9.86
N GLU A 22 9.67 33.25 11.15
CA GLU A 22 8.80 33.61 12.29
C GLU A 22 7.81 32.66 12.98
N ALA A 23 7.75 32.89 14.30
CA ALA A 23 7.25 32.07 15.39
C ALA A 23 5.73 32.15 15.66
N ALA A 24 5.20 31.00 16.12
CA ALA A 24 4.13 30.69 17.09
C ALA A 24 2.93 31.67 17.30
N PRO A 25 1.70 31.13 17.45
CA PRO A 25 1.25 30.74 18.80
C PRO A 25 0.53 29.37 18.87
N PRO A 26 0.26 28.86 20.09
CA PRO A 26 -0.40 27.57 20.32
C PRO A 26 -1.88 27.64 20.00
N VAL A 27 -2.47 26.52 19.58
CA VAL A 27 -3.90 26.28 19.67
C VAL A 27 -4.11 24.99 20.47
N ASP A 28 -4.34 25.18 21.76
CA ASP A 28 -5.08 24.27 22.61
C ASP A 28 -6.57 24.26 22.19
N GLU A 29 -7.26 23.18 22.56
CA GLU A 29 -8.73 23.03 22.63
C GLU A 29 -9.50 22.98 21.28
N GLU A 30 -10.47 22.10 21.02
CA GLU A 30 -11.11 21.01 21.74
C GLU A 30 -12.16 20.38 20.78
N SER A 31 -12.45 19.09 20.96
CA SER A 31 -13.71 18.37 20.65
C SER A 31 -14.06 17.91 19.22
N PRO A 32 -14.82 16.80 19.09
CA PRO A 32 -14.93 15.63 19.96
C PRO A 32 -14.83 14.30 19.20
N ALA A 33 -14.73 13.23 19.99
CA ALA A 33 -14.96 11.86 19.57
C ALA A 33 -16.34 11.67 18.89
N VAL A 34 -16.31 10.94 17.78
CA VAL A 34 -17.40 10.11 17.23
C VAL A 34 -16.64 8.85 16.76
N ASP A 35 -16.67 7.67 17.38
CA ASP A 35 -17.79 6.87 17.90
C ASP A 35 -19.06 7.05 17.08
N GLU A 36 -19.07 6.41 15.92
CA GLU A 36 -20.12 5.44 15.57
C GLU A 36 -19.60 4.55 14.43
N ALA A 37 -19.39 3.29 14.77
CA ALA A 37 -19.44 2.20 13.81
C ALA A 37 -20.90 1.97 13.43
N PRO A 38 -21.23 1.82 12.15
CA PRO A 38 -22.32 0.95 11.77
C PRO A 38 -21.76 -0.46 11.60
N GLU A 39 -22.08 -1.31 12.57
CA GLU A 39 -22.25 -2.73 12.33
C GLU A 39 -23.31 -2.89 11.23
N SER A 40 -22.90 -3.39 10.07
CA SER A 40 -23.80 -3.99 9.10
C SER A 40 -23.34 -5.43 8.88
N GLU A 41 -23.76 -6.27 9.82
CA GLU A 41 -23.99 -7.69 9.65
C GLU A 41 -25.08 -7.90 8.59
N GLU A 42 -24.75 -8.21 7.33
CA GLU A 42 -25.67 -8.96 6.45
C GLU A 42 -24.89 -9.78 5.42
N GLY A 43 -25.03 -11.11 5.52
CA GLY A 43 -25.02 -11.97 4.34
C GLY A 43 -23.72 -12.71 4.03
N ALA A 44 -23.35 -13.65 4.89
CA ALA A 44 -22.64 -14.84 4.42
C ALA A 44 -23.54 -15.58 3.42
N THR A 45 -23.28 -15.41 2.12
CA THR A 45 -23.60 -16.43 1.12
C THR A 45 -22.28 -17.05 0.68
N ASP A 46 -21.98 -18.19 1.29
CA ASP A 46 -21.12 -19.23 0.71
C ASP A 46 -21.72 -19.66 -0.63
N GLU A 47 -21.54 -18.84 -1.65
CA GLU A 47 -21.67 -19.26 -3.02
C GLU A 47 -20.33 -19.87 -3.41
N ASP A 48 -20.28 -21.18 -3.15
CA ASP A 48 -19.51 -22.20 -3.86
C ASP A 48 -19.10 -21.67 -5.24
N ALA A 49 -17.95 -20.99 -5.27
CA ALA A 49 -17.25 -20.70 -6.49
C ALA A 49 -16.85 -22.07 -7.00
N THR A 50 -17.69 -22.65 -7.86
CA THR A 50 -17.35 -23.83 -8.64
C THR A 50 -15.99 -23.52 -9.23
N ALA A 51 -14.95 -24.16 -8.70
CA ALA A 51 -13.61 -24.09 -9.23
C ALA A 51 -13.70 -24.66 -10.65
N GLY A 52 -13.98 -23.77 -11.60
CA GLY A 52 -13.82 -24.06 -13.01
C GLY A 52 -12.35 -24.41 -13.27
N ASP A 53 -12.10 -25.02 -14.41
CA ASP A 53 -10.73 -25.15 -14.91
C ASP A 53 -10.14 -23.73 -15.06
N TYR A 54 -9.24 -23.34 -14.16
CA TYR A 54 -8.52 -22.08 -14.23
C TYR A 54 -7.04 -22.36 -14.48
N ASP A 55 -6.44 -21.56 -15.36
CA ASP A 55 -5.02 -21.70 -15.69
C ASP A 55 -4.17 -21.01 -14.62
N ALA A 56 -3.73 -21.80 -13.64
CA ALA A 56 -2.96 -21.30 -12.50
C ALA A 56 -1.62 -20.65 -12.92
N GLU A 57 -0.99 -21.13 -13.99
CA GLU A 57 0.27 -20.59 -14.50
C GLU A 57 0.05 -19.19 -15.10
N SER A 58 -1.02 -19.01 -15.88
CA SER A 58 -1.40 -17.73 -16.48
C SER A 58 -1.82 -16.74 -15.40
N ALA A 59 -2.60 -17.17 -14.41
CA ALA A 59 -2.97 -16.35 -13.27
C ALA A 59 -1.73 -15.87 -12.49
N ARG A 60 -0.76 -16.77 -12.26
CA ARG A 60 0.52 -16.44 -11.63
C ARG A 60 1.32 -15.45 -12.48
N ALA A 61 1.43 -15.67 -13.78
CA ALA A 61 2.14 -14.76 -14.68
C ALA A 61 1.51 -13.36 -14.67
N THR A 62 0.18 -13.24 -14.67
CA THR A 62 -0.51 -11.95 -14.54
C THR A 62 -0.22 -11.29 -13.20
N TYR A 63 -0.25 -12.06 -12.10
CA TYR A 63 0.10 -11.55 -10.78
C TYR A 63 1.53 -10.99 -10.72
N GLU A 64 2.50 -11.75 -11.24
CA GLU A 64 3.91 -11.35 -11.29
C GLU A 64 4.15 -10.12 -12.17
N GLN A 65 3.33 -9.89 -13.20
CA GLN A 65 3.47 -8.74 -14.10
C GLN A 65 2.82 -7.47 -13.56
N SER A 66 1.65 -7.59 -12.90
CA SER A 66 0.79 -6.44 -12.61
C SER A 66 0.60 -6.15 -11.12
N CYS A 67 0.74 -7.17 -10.26
CA CYS A 67 0.28 -7.08 -8.87
C CYS A 67 1.44 -7.13 -7.86
N ILE A 68 2.48 -7.91 -8.16
CA ILE A 68 3.57 -8.24 -7.24
C ILE A 68 4.30 -7.01 -6.67
N ALA A 69 4.45 -5.96 -7.47
CA ALA A 69 5.17 -4.75 -7.08
C ALA A 69 4.50 -4.01 -5.92
N CYS A 70 3.18 -4.17 -5.77
CA CYS A 70 2.40 -3.56 -4.71
C CYS A 70 2.02 -4.56 -3.62
N HIS A 71 1.73 -5.81 -3.97
CA HIS A 71 1.15 -6.78 -3.03
C HIS A 71 2.11 -7.88 -2.54
N GLY A 72 3.40 -7.81 -2.88
CA GLY A 72 4.41 -8.76 -2.40
C GLY A 72 4.55 -9.99 -3.29
N GLY A 73 5.55 -10.83 -3.03
CA GLY A 73 5.77 -12.06 -3.81
C GLY A 73 4.80 -13.17 -3.43
N ASP A 74 4.51 -13.23 -2.13
CA ASP A 74 3.66 -14.23 -1.52
C ASP A 74 2.33 -13.63 -1.05
N LEU A 75 1.83 -12.56 -1.71
CA LEU A 75 0.59 -11.86 -1.34
C LEU A 75 0.65 -11.20 0.06
N GLU A 76 1.83 -11.14 0.66
CA GLU A 76 2.09 -10.65 2.02
C GLU A 76 1.97 -9.13 2.19
N GLY A 77 1.78 -8.41 1.08
CA GLY A 77 1.76 -6.95 1.02
C GLY A 77 3.15 -6.33 0.85
N ALA A 78 3.17 -5.16 0.23
CA ALA A 78 4.37 -4.35 0.07
C ALA A 78 4.03 -2.86 0.17
N SER A 79 3.77 -2.21 -0.98
CA SER A 79 3.27 -0.84 -1.01
C SER A 79 1.74 -0.77 -0.88
N GLY A 80 1.06 -1.86 -1.26
CA GLY A 80 -0.34 -2.13 -0.98
C GLY A 80 -0.51 -3.16 0.14
N PRO A 81 -1.74 -3.36 0.63
CA PRO A 81 -2.01 -4.29 1.72
C PRO A 81 -1.73 -5.74 1.34
N ALA A 82 -1.59 -6.61 2.35
CA ALA A 82 -1.61 -8.05 2.15
C ALA A 82 -2.96 -8.48 1.54
N LEU A 83 -2.90 -9.43 0.60
CA LEU A 83 -4.07 -10.01 -0.04
C LEU A 83 -4.45 -11.37 0.59
N GLU A 84 -3.51 -12.02 1.27
CA GLU A 84 -3.81 -13.24 2.04
C GLU A 84 -4.81 -12.94 3.15
N GLY A 85 -5.88 -13.74 3.22
CA GLY A 85 -6.87 -13.64 4.28
C GLY A 85 -7.71 -12.34 4.25
N ALA A 86 -7.76 -11.63 3.12
CA ALA A 86 -8.55 -10.40 2.98
C ALA A 86 -10.07 -10.61 3.18
N GLY A 87 -10.55 -11.85 3.16
CA GLY A 87 -11.96 -12.17 3.38
C GLY A 87 -12.89 -11.72 2.25
N LEU A 88 -12.34 -11.45 1.07
CA LEU A 88 -13.07 -11.00 -0.11
C LEU A 88 -13.52 -12.19 -0.96
N SER A 89 -14.71 -12.09 -1.54
CA SER A 89 -15.17 -13.05 -2.55
C SER A 89 -14.43 -12.86 -3.87
N ALA A 90 -14.49 -13.86 -4.76
CA ALA A 90 -13.91 -13.74 -6.10
C ALA A 90 -14.53 -12.57 -6.89
N ALA A 91 -15.84 -12.34 -6.73
CA ALA A 91 -16.54 -11.23 -7.37
C ALA A 91 -16.07 -9.88 -6.83
N ASP A 92 -15.88 -9.74 -5.52
CA ASP A 92 -15.35 -8.49 -4.93
C ASP A 92 -13.93 -8.19 -5.42
N ILE A 93 -13.10 -9.23 -5.53
CA ILE A 93 -11.73 -9.11 -6.04
C ILE A 93 -11.76 -8.64 -7.50
N GLU A 94 -12.59 -9.25 -8.35
CA GLU A 94 -12.77 -8.84 -9.75
C GLU A 94 -13.23 -7.37 -9.85
N ASP A 95 -14.19 -6.96 -9.01
CA ASP A 95 -14.72 -5.60 -9.01
C ASP A 95 -13.65 -4.58 -8.57
N ILE A 96 -12.84 -4.91 -7.56
CA ILE A 96 -11.72 -4.06 -7.12
C ILE A 96 -10.64 -3.99 -8.20
N ILE A 97 -10.35 -5.08 -8.89
CA ILE A 97 -9.38 -5.10 -10.00
C ILE A 97 -9.85 -4.15 -11.10
N HIS A 98 -11.12 -4.22 -11.53
CA HIS A 98 -11.63 -3.40 -12.62
C HIS A 98 -11.86 -1.94 -12.25
N ASN A 99 -12.30 -1.64 -11.03
CA ASN A 99 -12.66 -0.29 -10.61
C ASN A 99 -11.54 0.42 -9.84
N GLY A 100 -10.58 -0.33 -9.31
CA GLY A 100 -9.60 0.16 -8.35
C GLY A 100 -10.22 0.40 -6.97
N GLN A 101 -9.37 0.60 -5.95
CA GLN A 101 -9.81 0.92 -4.60
C GLN A 101 -8.76 1.77 -3.87
N GLY A 102 -9.17 2.94 -3.39
CA GLY A 102 -8.28 3.85 -2.66
C GLY A 102 -7.07 4.26 -3.50
N SER A 103 -5.87 3.83 -3.10
CA SER A 103 -4.63 4.06 -3.84
C SER A 103 -4.34 3.01 -4.90
N MET A 104 -5.07 1.88 -4.94
CA MET A 104 -4.96 0.87 -5.99
C MET A 104 -5.68 1.38 -7.24
N PRO A 105 -4.96 1.59 -8.37
CA PRO A 105 -5.60 1.99 -9.61
C PRO A 105 -6.40 0.83 -10.23
N ALA A 106 -7.37 1.17 -11.06
CA ALA A 106 -8.07 0.21 -11.92
C ALA A 106 -7.09 -0.51 -12.85
N GLN A 107 -7.26 -1.82 -12.98
CA GLN A 107 -6.48 -2.71 -13.84
C GLN A 107 -7.38 -3.22 -14.98
N ASN A 108 -6.86 -3.17 -16.20
CA ASN A 108 -7.52 -3.81 -17.35
C ASN A 108 -6.84 -5.16 -17.58
N LEU A 109 -7.26 -6.17 -16.81
CA LEU A 109 -6.86 -7.56 -17.03
C LEU A 109 -7.93 -8.22 -17.91
N GLU A 110 -7.49 -8.82 -19.02
CA GLU A 110 -8.33 -9.57 -19.98
C GLU A 110 -7.97 -11.06 -19.93
#